data_AF-A0A517PMD1-F1
#
_entry.id   AF-A0A517PMD1-F1
#
_cell.length_a   1.000
_cell.length_b   1.000
_cell.length_c   1.000
_cell.angle_alpha   90.00
_cell.angle_beta   90.00
_cell.angle_gamma   90.00
#
_symmetry.space_group_name_H-M   'P 1'
#
loop_
_entity.id
_entity.type
_entity.pdbx_description
1 polymer ?
#
loop_
_entity_poly.entity_id
_entity_poly.type
_entity_poly.pdbx_seq_one_letter_code
_entity_poly.pdbx_strand_id
1 'polypeptide(L)'
;MATDISRSARITPKSKFVRHTKVPTQIFETSSDLAKFVASVVADLVRKKNEQNIPAVLGLPTGSTPLGVYRELIRMHNEEGLDFSNVITFNLDEYWPMDPDSIHSYHKFMHENFFDHVNVKQENIHIPRGDIAAEDVDIFCEEYERLIESYGGLDLQLLGIGRSGHIGFNEPGSARNSLTRLVNLDPITRRDAASGFFGEDNVPHHAITMGVGSILSAKKIIIMALGEHKASVVKRAAEMEVTDEVSASFLQTHANSLFAVDSAAAAELTAVKTPWIVGNIEWTSQLEKKAVIWLSNEVGKPLLKLETDDFLHNHLHQLIHKYGSVAQIRQRVFDGLLEGICTRPAGTEPQRVIVFSPHPDDDVISMGGTLITLADQGHEVYIAYMTSGNIAVFDHDALRHLDFVHEFHKLFHADDTKVLSHIEALKESIASKNAGDLDNAEMLGIKGLIRKTEATAGAQAAGVPEEHLRFLDLPFYNTGQVSKKPIGEDDIAIVADLLREVRPHQIYVAGDLSDPHGTHRVCAEAVINAVDVVKSEEITPEFWMYRGAWEEYEPHEIERAVPLSPEVVLRKREAIFKHESQKDSAFYPGSDKREFWVRAEDRTRNTAKIYNQLGLPEYFAIEAFKQYHGEL
;
A
#
# COMPACT_ATOMS: atom_id res chain seq x y z
N MET A 1 -10.04 4.02 34.45
CA MET A 1 -11.29 3.25 34.56
C MET A 1 -11.52 2.60 33.22
N ALA A 2 -11.20 1.31 33.11
CA ALA A 2 -11.22 0.54 31.88
C ALA A 2 -12.27 -0.57 32.03
N THR A 3 -13.53 -0.26 31.77
CA THR A 3 -14.63 -1.24 31.82
C THR A 3 -15.78 -0.72 30.98
N ASP A 4 -15.78 -1.01 29.66
CA ASP A 4 -16.97 -1.48 28.92
C ASP A 4 -16.66 -1.94 27.47
N ILE A 5 -15.59 -2.75 27.27
CA ILE A 5 -15.22 -3.27 25.93
C ILE A 5 -15.32 -4.81 25.85
N SER A 6 -15.68 -5.50 26.93
CA SER A 6 -15.53 -6.97 27.01
C SER A 6 -16.80 -7.80 26.77
N ARG A 7 -17.92 -7.24 26.29
CA ARG A 7 -19.14 -8.03 26.08
C ARG A 7 -19.95 -7.63 24.83
N SER A 8 -19.46 -8.03 23.66
CA SER A 8 -20.33 -8.54 22.59
C SER A 8 -19.65 -9.73 21.93
N ALA A 9 -20.36 -10.85 21.85
CA ALA A 9 -19.87 -12.10 21.26
C ALA A 9 -20.28 -12.13 19.79
N ARG A 10 -19.32 -11.88 18.88
CA ARG A 10 -19.31 -12.22 17.44
C ARG A 10 -17.90 -11.94 16.93
N ILE A 11 -17.17 -13.02 16.58
CA ILE A 11 -15.84 -13.06 15.94
C ILE A 11 -14.90 -11.96 16.45
N THR A 12 -14.15 -12.20 17.53
CA THR A 12 -13.08 -11.25 17.92
C THR A 12 -11.93 -11.42 16.93
N PRO A 13 -11.66 -10.46 16.03
CA PRO A 13 -10.46 -10.54 15.22
C PRO A 13 -9.25 -10.57 16.16
N LYS A 14 -8.23 -11.36 15.81
CA LYS A 14 -6.97 -11.39 16.56
C LYS A 14 -6.40 -9.97 16.58
N SER A 15 -6.52 -9.33 17.72
CA SER A 15 -6.13 -7.94 17.91
C SER A 15 -5.63 -7.71 19.32
N LYS A 16 -4.71 -6.77 19.47
CA LYS A 16 -4.04 -6.50 20.76
C LYS A 16 -3.95 -5.01 21.01
N PHE A 17 -4.29 -4.60 22.22
CA PHE A 17 -4.01 -3.24 22.67
C PHE A 17 -2.51 -3.05 22.85
N VAL A 18 -2.03 -1.90 22.37
CA VAL A 18 -0.63 -1.50 22.47
C VAL A 18 -0.43 -0.76 23.79
N ARG A 19 0.61 -1.13 24.52
CA ARG A 19 1.05 -0.38 25.71
C ARG A 19 1.93 0.78 25.26
N HIS A 20 2.13 1.77 26.13
CA HIS A 20 3.02 2.93 25.89
C HIS A 20 2.48 4.00 24.93
N THR A 21 1.32 3.80 24.29
CA THR A 21 0.65 4.86 23.54
C THR A 21 -0.11 5.80 24.47
N LYS A 22 -0.18 7.09 24.12
CA LYS A 22 -0.92 8.14 24.85
C LYS A 22 -2.43 8.11 24.56
N VAL A 23 -2.81 7.41 23.49
CA VAL A 23 -4.19 7.16 23.06
C VAL A 23 -4.41 5.65 22.95
N PRO A 24 -5.60 5.11 23.30
CA PRO A 24 -5.89 3.69 23.05
C PRO A 24 -5.60 3.32 21.61
N THR A 25 -4.69 2.36 21.43
CA THR A 25 -4.24 1.88 20.11
C THR A 25 -4.38 0.37 20.08
N GLN A 26 -4.98 -0.16 19.01
CA GLN A 26 -5.24 -1.57 18.82
C GLN A 26 -4.67 -2.03 17.48
N ILE A 27 -3.81 -3.04 17.53
CA ILE A 27 -3.19 -3.66 16.35
C ILE A 27 -4.05 -4.83 15.91
N PHE A 28 -4.34 -4.90 14.62
CA PHE A 28 -4.99 -6.02 13.94
C PHE A 28 -3.97 -6.76 13.08
N GLU A 29 -4.06 -8.09 13.04
CA GLU A 29 -3.16 -8.89 12.20
C GLU A 29 -3.32 -8.54 10.72
N THR A 30 -4.57 -8.39 10.25
CA THR A 30 -4.87 -8.06 8.85
C THR A 30 -5.73 -6.79 8.73
N SER A 31 -5.68 -6.15 7.55
CA SER A 31 -6.58 -5.04 7.22
C SER A 31 -8.06 -5.47 7.18
N SER A 32 -8.33 -6.73 6.83
CA SER A 32 -9.67 -7.31 6.85
C SER A 32 -10.22 -7.43 8.27
N ASP A 33 -9.40 -7.86 9.21
CA ASP A 33 -9.75 -7.94 10.63
C ASP A 33 -10.05 -6.56 11.23
N LEU A 34 -9.24 -5.56 10.88
CA LEU A 34 -9.48 -4.16 11.24
C LEU A 34 -10.81 -3.68 10.66
N ALA A 35 -11.04 -3.91 9.36
CA ALA A 35 -12.26 -3.50 8.69
C ALA A 35 -13.52 -4.11 9.34
N LYS A 36 -13.49 -5.42 9.63
CA LYS A 36 -14.58 -6.13 10.32
C LYS A 36 -14.84 -5.59 11.72
N PHE A 37 -13.79 -5.27 12.47
CA PHE A 37 -13.93 -4.66 13.79
C PHE A 37 -14.56 -3.27 13.71
N VAL A 38 -14.08 -2.41 12.81
CA VAL A 38 -14.66 -1.07 12.69
C VAL A 38 -16.11 -1.14 12.20
N ALA A 39 -16.40 -2.00 11.23
CA ALA A 39 -17.77 -2.24 10.74
C ALA A 39 -18.70 -2.75 11.85
N SER A 40 -18.22 -3.65 12.73
CA SER A 40 -19.04 -4.13 13.85
C SER A 40 -19.35 -3.03 14.86
N VAL A 41 -18.40 -2.12 15.14
CA VAL A 41 -18.64 -0.96 16.00
C VAL A 41 -19.70 -0.02 15.40
N VAL A 42 -19.65 0.24 14.09
CA VAL A 42 -20.67 1.03 13.39
C VAL A 42 -22.02 0.31 13.44
N ALA A 43 -22.04 -0.99 13.12
CA ALA A 43 -23.26 -1.78 13.11
C ALA A 43 -23.94 -1.85 14.48
N ASP A 44 -23.17 -2.01 15.56
CA ASP A 44 -23.68 -2.02 16.93
C ASP A 44 -24.26 -0.66 17.34
N LEU A 45 -23.64 0.45 16.92
CA LEU A 45 -24.19 1.79 17.11
C LEU A 45 -25.51 1.96 16.36
N VAL A 46 -25.55 1.59 15.08
CA VAL A 46 -26.75 1.68 14.24
C VAL A 46 -27.89 0.84 14.81
N ARG A 47 -27.63 -0.42 15.16
CA ARG A 47 -28.62 -1.32 15.78
C ARG A 47 -29.18 -0.72 17.07
N LYS A 48 -28.32 -0.25 17.98
CA LYS A 48 -28.73 0.36 19.25
C LYS A 48 -29.57 1.61 19.05
N LYS A 49 -29.23 2.45 18.08
CA LYS A 49 -29.96 3.68 17.74
C LYS A 49 -31.32 3.39 17.10
N ASN A 50 -31.37 2.40 16.22
CA ASN A 50 -32.61 1.90 15.62
C ASN A 50 -33.56 1.31 16.69
N GLU A 51 -33.05 0.53 17.65
CA GLU A 51 -33.83 0.02 18.78
C GLU A 51 -34.45 1.14 19.63
N GLN A 52 -33.77 2.29 19.72
CA GLN A 52 -34.22 3.48 20.43
C GLN A 52 -35.07 4.42 19.55
N ASN A 53 -35.25 4.08 18.27
CA ASN A 53 -35.93 4.90 17.27
C ASN A 53 -35.40 6.34 17.19
N ILE A 54 -34.09 6.51 17.35
CA ILE A 54 -33.37 7.78 17.19
C ILE A 54 -32.28 7.61 16.14
N PRO A 55 -31.93 8.66 15.39
CA PRO A 55 -30.95 8.51 14.33
C PRO A 55 -29.54 8.23 14.87
N ALA A 56 -28.79 7.42 14.13
CA ALA A 56 -27.35 7.30 14.30
C ALA A 56 -26.65 8.34 13.42
N VAL A 57 -25.83 9.19 14.02
CA VAL A 57 -25.13 10.27 13.30
C VAL A 57 -23.66 9.88 13.10
N LEU A 58 -23.26 9.64 11.85
CA LEU A 58 -21.95 9.10 11.48
C LEU A 58 -21.11 10.12 10.70
N GLY A 59 -19.88 10.31 11.11
CA GLY A 59 -18.84 10.99 10.33
C GLY A 59 -18.05 9.99 9.49
N LEU A 60 -17.97 10.19 8.17
CA LEU A 60 -17.40 9.22 7.21
C LEU A 60 -16.21 9.82 6.43
N PRO A 61 -15.09 9.08 6.30
CA PRO A 61 -13.95 9.46 5.47
C PRO A 61 -14.04 8.85 4.07
N THR A 62 -13.27 9.40 3.13
CA THR A 62 -13.02 8.78 1.81
C THR A 62 -11.64 8.12 1.76
N GLY A 63 -11.18 7.75 0.57
CA GLY A 63 -9.86 7.15 0.34
C GLY A 63 -9.85 5.63 0.45
N SER A 64 -8.67 5.02 0.27
CA SER A 64 -8.52 3.56 0.19
C SER A 64 -8.71 2.84 1.53
N THR A 65 -8.34 3.48 2.65
CA THR A 65 -8.42 2.90 4.00
C THR A 65 -9.83 2.46 4.42
N PRO A 66 -10.89 3.28 4.29
CA PRO A 66 -12.25 2.89 4.72
C PRO A 66 -12.97 1.91 3.78
N LEU A 67 -12.46 1.63 2.57
CA LEU A 67 -13.14 0.75 1.61
C LEU A 67 -13.45 -0.64 2.18
N GLY A 68 -12.54 -1.21 2.97
CA GLY A 68 -12.76 -2.49 3.64
C GLY A 68 -13.95 -2.43 4.62
N VAL A 69 -14.11 -1.32 5.33
CA VAL A 69 -15.22 -1.10 6.27
C VAL A 69 -16.53 -0.99 5.50
N TYR A 70 -16.57 -0.22 4.41
CA TYR A 70 -17.78 -0.08 3.59
C TYR A 70 -18.24 -1.40 2.98
N ARG A 71 -17.31 -2.20 2.44
CA ARG A 71 -17.62 -3.55 1.92
C ARG A 71 -18.25 -4.44 2.99
N GLU A 72 -17.70 -4.42 4.20
CA GLU A 72 -18.25 -5.23 5.29
C GLU A 72 -19.61 -4.72 5.78
N LEU A 73 -19.82 -3.40 5.83
CA LEU A 73 -21.13 -2.82 6.15
C LEU A 73 -22.20 -3.17 5.11
N ILE A 74 -21.85 -3.14 3.82
CA ILE A 74 -22.72 -3.58 2.73
C ILE A 74 -23.05 -5.07 2.88
N ARG A 75 -22.06 -5.91 3.18
CA ARG A 75 -22.29 -7.33 3.47
C ARG A 75 -23.27 -7.51 4.63
N MET A 76 -23.05 -6.80 5.76
CA MET A 76 -23.95 -6.84 6.91
C MET A 76 -25.36 -6.33 6.59
N HIS A 77 -25.51 -5.33 5.70
CA HIS A 77 -26.82 -4.88 5.22
C HIS A 77 -27.54 -6.00 4.46
N ASN A 78 -26.87 -6.57 3.45
CA ASN A 78 -27.43 -7.55 2.54
C ASN A 78 -27.71 -8.92 3.20
N GLU A 79 -26.84 -9.35 4.12
CA GLU A 79 -26.87 -10.70 4.69
C GLU A 79 -27.40 -10.75 6.13
N GLU A 80 -27.21 -9.70 6.92
CA GLU A 80 -27.56 -9.68 8.36
C GLU A 80 -28.72 -8.72 8.69
N GLY A 81 -29.24 -8.00 7.70
CA GLY A 81 -30.36 -7.06 7.88
C GLY A 81 -29.99 -5.80 8.68
N LEU A 82 -28.74 -5.33 8.60
CA LEU A 82 -28.34 -4.05 9.19
C LEU A 82 -29.07 -2.90 8.47
N ASP A 83 -29.89 -2.13 9.17
CA ASP A 83 -30.76 -1.09 8.57
C ASP A 83 -30.18 0.33 8.70
N PHE A 84 -29.93 0.98 7.56
CA PHE A 84 -29.40 2.35 7.47
C PHE A 84 -30.49 3.42 7.24
N SER A 85 -31.78 3.05 7.21
CA SER A 85 -32.88 3.97 6.88
C SER A 85 -33.06 5.14 7.87
N ASN A 86 -32.50 5.02 9.08
CA ASN A 86 -32.49 6.05 10.11
C ASN A 86 -31.06 6.54 10.45
N VAL A 87 -30.11 6.36 9.52
CA VAL A 87 -28.74 6.86 9.66
C VAL A 87 -28.62 8.22 9.00
N ILE A 88 -27.84 9.10 9.61
CA ILE A 88 -27.46 10.43 9.10
C ILE A 88 -25.95 10.46 8.96
N THR A 89 -25.46 10.92 7.81
CA THR A 89 -24.03 10.86 7.49
C THR A 89 -23.48 12.24 7.18
N PHE A 90 -22.26 12.50 7.65
CA PHE A 90 -21.48 13.69 7.35
C PHE A 90 -20.10 13.26 6.85
N ASN A 91 -19.75 13.62 5.62
CA ASN A 91 -18.40 13.40 5.12
C ASN A 91 -17.44 14.49 5.63
N LEU A 92 -16.17 14.14 5.71
CA LEU A 92 -15.12 15.04 6.19
C LEU A 92 -14.86 16.19 5.23
N ASP A 93 -14.85 15.94 3.93
CA ASP A 93 -14.29 16.87 2.95
C ASP A 93 -14.86 16.69 1.54
N GLU A 94 -14.57 17.65 0.66
CA GLU A 94 -14.71 17.59 -0.80
C GLU A 94 -13.70 18.57 -1.44
N TYR A 95 -13.18 18.23 -2.62
CA TYR A 95 -12.30 19.12 -3.38
C TYR A 95 -13.03 20.40 -3.84
N TRP A 96 -12.30 21.49 -4.01
CA TRP A 96 -12.86 22.75 -4.50
C TRP A 96 -11.93 23.45 -5.51
N PRO A 97 -12.43 23.87 -6.69
CA PRO A 97 -13.74 23.52 -7.24
C PRO A 97 -13.81 22.04 -7.64
N MET A 98 -14.99 21.43 -7.52
CA MET A 98 -15.24 20.04 -7.96
C MET A 98 -16.72 19.87 -8.36
N ASP A 99 -16.94 19.33 -9.55
CA ASP A 99 -18.26 18.90 -10.00
C ASP A 99 -18.67 17.61 -9.24
N PRO A 100 -19.84 17.54 -8.59
CA PRO A 100 -20.31 16.34 -7.91
C PRO A 100 -20.37 15.09 -8.82
N ASP A 101 -20.61 15.25 -10.12
CA ASP A 101 -20.67 14.14 -11.08
C ASP A 101 -19.28 13.73 -11.62
N SER A 102 -18.23 14.48 -11.27
CA SER A 102 -16.84 14.13 -11.60
C SER A 102 -16.47 12.77 -11.00
N ILE A 103 -15.73 11.96 -11.76
CA ILE A 103 -15.17 10.69 -11.27
C ILE A 103 -14.20 10.87 -10.10
N HIS A 104 -13.69 12.10 -9.92
CA HIS A 104 -12.75 12.47 -8.87
C HIS A 104 -13.43 13.04 -7.62
N SER A 105 -14.75 13.25 -7.65
CA SER A 105 -15.47 13.83 -6.51
C SER A 105 -15.66 12.81 -5.40
N TYR A 106 -15.66 13.30 -4.16
CA TYR A 106 -16.03 12.50 -3.00
C TYR A 106 -17.54 12.18 -2.96
N HIS A 107 -18.39 12.99 -3.60
CA HIS A 107 -19.77 12.61 -3.92
C HIS A 107 -19.84 11.29 -4.69
N LYS A 108 -19.17 11.22 -5.85
CA LYS A 108 -19.16 10.04 -6.71
C LYS A 108 -18.55 8.84 -5.98
N PHE A 109 -17.41 9.06 -5.32
CA PHE A 109 -16.74 8.04 -4.52
C PHE A 109 -17.68 7.39 -3.49
N MET A 110 -18.41 8.20 -2.70
CA MET A 110 -19.25 7.68 -1.63
C MET A 110 -20.47 6.93 -2.16
N HIS A 111 -21.07 7.40 -3.24
CA HIS A 111 -22.18 6.71 -3.90
C HIS A 111 -21.75 5.35 -4.44
N GLU A 112 -20.66 5.30 -5.21
CA GLU A 112 -20.16 4.07 -5.82
C GLU A 112 -19.69 3.03 -4.80
N ASN A 113 -19.10 3.46 -3.67
CA ASN A 113 -18.48 2.55 -2.72
C ASN A 113 -19.36 2.23 -1.50
N PHE A 114 -20.43 2.99 -1.25
CA PHE A 114 -21.25 2.78 -0.07
C PHE A 114 -22.74 3.10 -0.26
N PHE A 115 -23.11 4.35 -0.57
CA PHE A 115 -24.49 4.79 -0.45
C PHE A 115 -25.47 4.11 -1.41
N ASP A 116 -25.04 3.75 -2.62
CA ASP A 116 -25.91 3.07 -3.60
C ASP A 116 -26.17 1.60 -3.25
N HIS A 117 -25.46 1.06 -2.24
CA HIS A 117 -25.51 -0.35 -1.84
C HIS A 117 -26.22 -0.57 -0.50
N VAL A 118 -26.71 0.50 0.14
CA VAL A 118 -27.42 0.44 1.43
C VAL A 118 -28.66 1.33 1.40
N ASN A 119 -29.59 1.11 2.32
CA ASN A 119 -30.88 1.83 2.35
C ASN A 119 -30.86 3.17 3.11
N VAL A 120 -29.74 3.90 3.09
CA VAL A 120 -29.69 5.26 3.65
C VAL A 120 -30.55 6.20 2.81
N LYS A 121 -31.22 7.15 3.45
CA LYS A 121 -32.08 8.12 2.74
C LYS A 121 -31.24 9.25 2.15
N GLN A 122 -31.55 9.68 0.93
CA GLN A 122 -30.79 10.72 0.24
C GLN A 122 -30.72 12.03 1.04
N GLU A 123 -31.81 12.42 1.69
CA GLU A 123 -31.88 13.62 2.54
C GLU A 123 -31.01 13.56 3.80
N ASN A 124 -30.53 12.37 4.17
CA ASN A 124 -29.66 12.14 5.32
C ASN A 124 -28.17 12.01 4.93
N ILE A 125 -27.85 12.20 3.65
CA ILE A 125 -26.47 12.19 3.14
C ILE A 125 -25.98 13.63 3.06
N HIS A 126 -24.93 13.95 3.82
CA HIS A 126 -24.31 15.27 3.81
C HIS A 126 -22.84 15.14 3.45
N ILE A 127 -22.47 15.71 2.31
CA ILE A 127 -21.09 15.80 1.83
C ILE A 127 -20.81 17.27 1.51
N PRO A 128 -19.63 17.82 1.86
CA PRO A 128 -19.25 19.16 1.45
C PRO A 128 -19.39 19.35 -0.07
N ARG A 129 -19.67 20.58 -0.51
CA ARG A 129 -19.95 20.86 -1.94
C ARG A 129 -18.79 21.61 -2.60
N GLY A 130 -18.20 20.97 -3.61
CA GLY A 130 -17.11 21.54 -4.41
C GLY A 130 -17.56 22.52 -5.50
N ASP A 131 -18.86 22.61 -5.80
CA ASP A 131 -19.44 23.40 -6.89
C ASP A 131 -20.04 24.74 -6.43
N ILE A 132 -19.68 25.18 -5.22
CA ILE A 132 -20.16 26.44 -4.63
C ILE A 132 -19.29 27.61 -5.10
N ALA A 133 -19.92 28.76 -5.35
CA ALA A 133 -19.23 30.00 -5.67
C ALA A 133 -18.32 30.45 -4.51
N ALA A 134 -17.16 31.05 -4.83
CA ALA A 134 -16.15 31.39 -3.83
C ALA A 134 -16.69 32.29 -2.71
N GLU A 135 -17.60 33.22 -3.03
CA GLU A 135 -18.24 34.11 -2.06
C GLU A 135 -19.19 33.43 -1.06
N ASP A 136 -19.70 32.24 -1.40
CA ASP A 136 -20.68 31.51 -0.59
C ASP A 136 -20.05 30.41 0.29
N VAL A 137 -18.74 30.15 0.12
CA VAL A 137 -18.05 29.05 0.80
C VAL A 137 -18.08 29.19 2.33
N ASP A 138 -17.87 30.40 2.85
CA ASP A 138 -17.88 30.64 4.31
C ASP A 138 -19.29 30.39 4.90
N ILE A 139 -20.33 30.85 4.20
CA ILE A 139 -21.73 30.63 4.60
C ILE A 139 -22.05 29.14 4.60
N PHE A 140 -21.66 28.43 3.54
CA PHE A 140 -21.83 26.98 3.46
C PHE A 140 -21.14 26.23 4.61
N CYS A 141 -19.91 26.61 4.94
CA CYS A 141 -19.17 26.00 6.04
C CYS A 141 -19.88 26.21 7.39
N GLU A 142 -20.41 27.41 7.65
CA GLU A 142 -21.20 27.66 8.86
C GLU A 142 -22.51 26.84 8.89
N GLU A 143 -23.20 26.72 7.76
CA GLU A 143 -24.43 25.93 7.65
C GLU A 143 -24.17 24.44 7.87
N TYR A 144 -23.04 23.93 7.39
CA TYR A 144 -22.62 22.54 7.60
C TYR A 144 -22.40 22.23 9.08
N GLU A 145 -21.74 23.13 9.82
CA GLU A 145 -21.57 23.02 11.28
C GLU A 145 -22.91 23.06 12.02
N ARG A 146 -23.78 24.02 11.68
CA ARG A 146 -25.12 24.14 12.30
C ARG A 146 -25.97 22.89 12.04
N LEU A 147 -25.82 22.27 10.87
CA LEU A 147 -26.52 21.04 10.54
C LEU A 147 -26.04 19.87 11.42
N ILE A 148 -24.73 19.72 11.63
CA ILE A 148 -24.17 18.74 12.58
C ILE A 148 -24.72 18.97 13.99
N GLU A 149 -24.71 20.21 14.46
CA GLU A 149 -25.24 20.58 15.78
C GLU A 149 -26.74 20.30 15.91
N SER A 150 -27.52 20.50 14.84
CA SER A 150 -28.97 20.27 14.83
C SER A 150 -29.36 18.82 15.11
N TYR A 151 -28.46 17.87 14.80
CA TYR A 151 -28.62 16.44 15.12
C TYR A 151 -27.98 16.04 16.45
N GLY A 152 -27.50 17.00 17.25
CA GLY A 152 -26.88 16.76 18.55
C GLY A 152 -25.43 16.28 18.46
N GLY A 153 -24.75 16.61 17.35
CA GLY A 153 -23.37 16.22 17.07
C GLY A 153 -23.22 14.77 16.58
N LEU A 154 -21.99 14.42 16.19
CA LEU A 154 -21.66 13.10 15.67
C LEU A 154 -21.60 12.05 16.78
N ASP A 155 -22.28 10.91 16.60
CA ASP A 155 -22.16 9.78 17.53
C ASP A 155 -20.84 9.04 17.35
N LEU A 156 -20.37 8.93 16.11
CA LEU A 156 -19.11 8.29 15.75
C LEU A 156 -18.49 8.99 14.54
N GLN A 157 -17.23 9.40 14.66
CA GLN A 157 -16.41 9.87 13.55
C GLN A 157 -15.38 8.80 13.17
N LEU A 158 -15.45 8.31 11.94
CA LEU A 158 -14.40 7.50 11.34
C LEU A 158 -13.39 8.41 10.63
N LEU A 159 -12.10 8.11 10.76
CA LEU A 159 -11.01 8.89 10.17
C LEU A 159 -9.99 7.97 9.50
N GLY A 160 -9.37 8.44 8.43
CA GLY A 160 -8.05 7.98 7.99
C GLY A 160 -6.94 8.89 8.53
N ILE A 161 -5.69 8.49 8.38
CA ILE A 161 -4.52 9.34 8.65
C ILE A 161 -3.70 9.57 7.37
N GLY A 162 -3.45 10.83 7.03
CA GLY A 162 -2.55 11.22 5.95
C GLY A 162 -1.09 10.89 6.23
N ARG A 163 -0.22 10.88 5.21
CA ARG A 163 1.24 10.68 5.43
C ARG A 163 1.87 11.80 6.25
N SER A 164 1.34 13.02 6.16
CA SER A 164 1.73 14.15 7.00
C SER A 164 1.13 14.09 8.41
N GLY A 165 0.13 13.23 8.64
CA GLY A 165 -0.58 13.11 9.90
C GLY A 165 -1.84 13.97 9.97
N HIS A 166 -2.28 14.48 8.82
CA HIS A 166 -3.56 15.16 8.71
C HIS A 166 -4.74 14.20 8.95
N ILE A 167 -5.85 14.74 9.45
CA ILE A 167 -7.18 14.12 9.50
C ILE A 167 -8.15 14.97 8.68
N GLY A 168 -8.88 14.37 7.74
CA GLY A 168 -9.47 15.12 6.62
C GLY A 168 -8.40 15.94 5.89
N PHE A 169 -8.72 17.13 5.39
CA PHE A 169 -7.70 18.07 4.88
C PHE A 169 -7.18 19.06 5.93
N ASN A 170 -7.14 18.66 7.21
CA ASN A 170 -6.49 19.46 8.26
C ASN A 170 -4.96 19.29 8.21
N GLU A 171 -4.35 19.95 7.23
CA GLU A 171 -2.91 19.97 6.95
C GLU A 171 -2.06 20.49 8.14
N PRO A 172 -0.74 20.20 8.16
CA PRO A 172 0.18 20.72 9.17
C PRO A 172 0.03 22.22 9.41
N GLY A 173 -0.11 22.62 10.68
CA GLY A 173 -0.42 24.00 11.10
C GLY A 173 -1.91 24.28 11.31
N SER A 174 -2.79 23.29 11.09
CA SER A 174 -4.23 23.43 11.36
C SER A 174 -4.51 23.58 12.86
N ALA A 175 -5.22 24.64 13.22
CA ALA A 175 -5.57 24.93 14.61
C ALA A 175 -6.51 23.87 15.21
N ARG A 176 -6.28 23.54 16.49
CA ARG A 176 -7.09 22.55 17.23
C ARG A 176 -8.59 22.88 17.28
N ASN A 177 -8.93 24.16 17.35
CA ASN A 177 -10.31 24.66 17.42
C ASN A 177 -10.87 25.07 16.06
N SER A 178 -10.23 24.67 14.96
CA SER A 178 -10.73 24.95 13.62
C SER A 178 -12.07 24.29 13.38
N LEU A 179 -12.96 24.98 12.69
CA LEU A 179 -14.24 24.47 12.19
C LEU A 179 -14.13 24.15 10.69
N THR A 180 -15.24 23.74 10.09
CA THR A 180 -15.37 23.53 8.64
C THR A 180 -14.93 24.79 7.90
N ARG A 181 -14.05 24.63 6.90
CA ARG A 181 -13.46 25.74 6.15
C ARG A 181 -12.89 25.30 4.81
N LEU A 182 -12.64 26.28 3.94
CA LEU A 182 -11.77 26.13 2.78
C LEU A 182 -10.30 26.05 3.23
N VAL A 183 -9.55 25.11 2.65
CA VAL A 183 -8.12 24.92 2.92
C VAL A 183 -7.32 24.83 1.62
N ASN A 184 -6.05 25.23 1.70
CA ASN A 184 -5.05 24.93 0.67
C ASN A 184 -4.51 23.52 0.92
N LEU A 185 -4.47 22.69 -0.12
CA LEU A 185 -3.90 21.36 -0.02
C LEU A 185 -2.37 21.42 0.00
N ASP A 186 -1.76 20.70 0.95
CA ASP A 186 -0.30 20.57 0.99
C ASP A 186 0.20 19.81 -0.25
N PRO A 187 1.37 20.16 -0.80
CA PRO A 187 1.96 19.42 -1.90
C PRO A 187 2.09 17.91 -1.66
N ILE A 188 2.27 17.44 -0.40
CA ILE A 188 2.29 16.01 -0.09
C ILE A 188 0.91 15.36 -0.29
N THR A 189 -0.16 16.05 0.10
CA THR A 189 -1.54 15.59 -0.05
C THR A 189 -1.93 15.53 -1.51
N ARG A 190 -1.53 16.53 -2.32
CA ARG A 190 -1.72 16.50 -3.77
C ARG A 190 -0.96 15.34 -4.42
N ARG A 191 0.27 15.07 -3.99
CA ARG A 191 1.04 13.89 -4.46
C ARG A 191 0.38 12.57 -4.10
N ASP A 192 -0.13 12.44 -2.87
CA ASP A 192 -0.82 11.22 -2.43
C ASP A 192 -2.14 11.00 -3.20
N ALA A 193 -2.83 12.08 -3.60
CA ALA A 193 -4.07 12.03 -4.40
C ALA A 193 -3.83 11.88 -5.91
N ALA A 194 -2.64 12.21 -6.42
CA ALA A 194 -2.31 12.27 -7.85
C ALA A 194 -2.71 11.01 -8.63
N SER A 195 -2.66 9.84 -7.99
CA SER A 195 -3.03 8.58 -8.62
C SER A 195 -4.50 8.50 -9.02
N GLY A 196 -5.39 9.04 -8.18
CA GLY A 196 -6.81 9.16 -8.49
C GLY A 196 -7.09 10.14 -9.63
N PHE A 197 -6.27 11.21 -9.73
CA PHE A 197 -6.44 12.31 -10.68
C PHE A 197 -5.66 12.14 -11.99
N PHE A 198 -4.99 11.01 -12.21
CA PHE A 198 -4.14 10.77 -13.37
C PHE A 198 -2.99 11.79 -13.53
N GLY A 199 -2.45 12.26 -12.40
CA GLY A 199 -1.35 13.22 -12.35
C GLY A 199 -1.55 14.27 -11.25
N GLU A 200 -0.44 14.74 -10.66
CA GLU A 200 -0.47 15.76 -9.59
C GLU A 200 -1.07 17.09 -10.09
N ASP A 201 -0.78 17.46 -11.35
CA ASP A 201 -1.26 18.72 -11.95
C ASP A 201 -2.78 18.78 -12.08
N ASN A 202 -3.45 17.63 -12.09
CA ASN A 202 -4.90 17.52 -12.18
C ASN A 202 -5.57 17.60 -10.79
N VAL A 203 -4.80 17.50 -9.70
CA VAL A 203 -5.34 17.57 -8.34
C VAL A 203 -5.63 19.03 -7.99
N PRO A 204 -6.88 19.35 -7.55
CA PRO A 204 -7.25 20.68 -7.11
C PRO A 204 -6.31 21.24 -6.04
N HIS A 205 -6.19 22.56 -5.99
CA HIS A 205 -5.33 23.22 -5.00
C HIS A 205 -6.03 23.46 -3.67
N HIS A 206 -7.36 23.37 -3.64
CA HIS A 206 -8.16 23.63 -2.45
C HIS A 206 -9.17 22.51 -2.20
N ALA A 207 -9.64 22.45 -0.97
CA ALA A 207 -10.74 21.60 -0.56
C ALA A 207 -11.54 22.27 0.56
N ILE A 208 -12.80 21.89 0.71
CA ILE A 208 -13.59 22.20 1.90
C ILE A 208 -13.46 21.00 2.84
N THR A 209 -13.14 21.24 4.10
CA THR A 209 -12.93 20.18 5.09
C THR A 209 -13.55 20.56 6.43
N MET A 210 -14.11 19.56 7.10
CA MET A 210 -14.46 19.59 8.51
C MET A 210 -13.21 19.90 9.35
N GLY A 211 -13.34 20.80 10.30
CA GLY A 211 -12.23 21.23 11.14
C GLY A 211 -11.87 20.26 12.26
N VAL A 212 -10.69 20.44 12.85
CA VAL A 212 -10.22 19.63 13.97
C VAL A 212 -11.16 19.75 15.17
N GLY A 213 -11.69 20.95 15.43
CA GLY A 213 -12.63 21.20 16.53
C GLY A 213 -13.94 20.44 16.33
N SER A 214 -14.47 20.43 15.11
CA SER A 214 -15.68 19.71 14.73
C SER A 214 -15.49 18.20 14.86
N ILE A 215 -14.35 17.67 14.40
CA ILE A 215 -13.98 16.26 14.57
C ILE A 215 -13.89 15.88 16.05
N LEU A 216 -13.23 16.71 16.88
CA LEU A 216 -13.08 16.48 18.32
C LEU A 216 -14.39 16.61 19.11
N SER A 217 -15.45 17.16 18.51
CA SER A 217 -16.78 17.24 19.13
C SER A 217 -17.57 15.93 19.07
N ALA A 218 -17.14 14.97 18.24
CA ALA A 218 -17.79 13.67 18.11
C ALA A 218 -17.73 12.86 19.41
N LYS A 219 -18.80 12.12 19.74
CA LYS A 219 -18.87 11.34 20.99
C LYS A 219 -17.87 10.18 21.03
N LYS A 220 -17.48 9.66 19.86
CA LYS A 220 -16.49 8.62 19.68
C LYS A 220 -15.72 8.86 18.39
N ILE A 221 -14.43 8.61 18.40
CA ILE A 221 -13.56 8.74 17.23
C ILE A 221 -12.80 7.44 17.02
N ILE A 222 -12.80 6.92 15.79
CA ILE A 222 -11.93 5.81 15.39
C ILE A 222 -11.11 6.27 14.20
N ILE A 223 -9.78 6.29 14.37
CA ILE A 223 -8.86 6.55 13.28
C ILE A 223 -8.24 5.24 12.82
N MET A 224 -8.19 5.06 11.51
CA MET A 224 -7.69 3.86 10.83
C MET A 224 -6.38 4.18 10.12
N ALA A 225 -5.39 3.31 10.27
CA ALA A 225 -4.13 3.37 9.52
C ALA A 225 -3.74 1.98 9.03
N LEU A 226 -3.43 1.86 7.74
CA LEU A 226 -3.04 0.62 7.09
C LEU A 226 -1.75 0.83 6.32
N GLY A 227 -0.85 -0.16 6.37
CA GLY A 227 0.40 -0.16 5.63
C GLY A 227 1.56 0.56 6.32
N GLU A 228 2.77 0.15 5.96
CA GLU A 228 4.03 0.56 6.60
C GLU A 228 4.36 2.03 6.34
N HIS A 229 3.94 2.57 5.19
CA HIS A 229 4.06 4.00 4.87
C HIS A 229 3.32 4.93 5.85
N LYS A 230 2.45 4.40 6.72
CA LYS A 230 1.81 5.14 7.82
C LYS A 230 2.51 4.96 9.18
N ALA A 231 3.49 4.07 9.31
CA ALA A 231 4.04 3.67 10.61
C ALA A 231 4.69 4.83 11.37
N SER A 232 5.53 5.61 10.69
CA SER A 232 6.21 6.76 11.30
C SER A 232 5.22 7.82 11.81
N VAL A 233 4.16 8.09 11.04
CA VAL A 233 3.17 9.11 11.40
C VAL A 233 2.19 8.61 12.47
N VAL A 234 1.85 7.32 12.47
CA VAL A 234 1.09 6.67 13.55
C VAL A 234 1.85 6.79 14.86
N LYS A 235 3.16 6.54 14.87
CA LYS A 235 4.00 6.76 16.06
C LYS A 235 3.96 8.21 16.53
N ARG A 236 4.14 9.17 15.62
CA ARG A 236 4.04 10.61 15.96
C ARG A 236 2.68 10.96 16.56
N ALA A 237 1.60 10.47 15.97
CA ALA A 237 0.24 10.77 16.41
C ALA A 237 -0.14 10.07 17.74
N ALA A 238 0.36 8.86 18.00
CA ALA A 238 -0.06 8.05 19.14
C ALA A 238 0.89 8.11 20.36
N GLU A 239 2.18 8.38 20.17
CA GLU A 239 3.21 8.33 21.24
C GLU A 239 3.83 9.69 21.57
N MET A 240 3.98 10.59 20.58
CA MET A 240 4.69 11.85 20.77
C MET A 240 3.80 12.94 21.38
N GLU A 241 4.36 14.13 21.66
CA GLU A 241 3.57 15.27 22.15
C GLU A 241 2.57 15.77 21.12
N VAL A 242 1.46 16.31 21.62
CA VAL A 242 0.40 16.91 20.78
C VAL A 242 0.95 18.16 20.10
N THR A 243 0.77 18.26 18.78
CA THR A 243 1.27 19.36 17.95
C THR A 243 0.33 19.60 16.75
N ASP A 244 0.24 20.85 16.30
CA ASP A 244 -0.46 21.24 15.07
C ASP A 244 0.26 20.79 13.78
N GLU A 245 1.52 20.38 13.86
CA GLU A 245 2.23 19.73 12.74
C GLU A 245 1.63 18.35 12.38
N VAL A 246 0.96 17.70 13.34
CA VAL A 246 0.34 16.38 13.19
C VAL A 246 -1.06 16.47 13.80
N SER A 247 -2.04 16.87 13.00
CA SER A 247 -3.40 17.12 13.52
C SER A 247 -4.06 15.87 14.11
N ALA A 248 -3.70 14.67 13.65
CA ALA A 248 -4.09 13.40 14.28
C ALA A 248 -3.64 13.28 15.76
N SER A 249 -2.58 13.98 16.17
CA SER A 249 -2.11 13.98 17.56
C SER A 249 -3.11 14.64 18.53
N PHE A 250 -3.97 15.55 18.04
CA PHE A 250 -5.01 16.15 18.88
C PHE A 250 -6.01 15.13 19.41
N LEU A 251 -6.15 13.97 18.75
CA LEU A 251 -7.01 12.87 19.20
C LEU A 251 -6.57 12.26 20.54
N GLN A 252 -5.32 12.47 20.96
CA GLN A 252 -4.85 12.10 22.31
C GLN A 252 -5.61 12.85 23.42
N THR A 253 -6.19 14.01 23.10
CA THR A 253 -6.95 14.83 24.06
C THR A 253 -8.42 14.45 24.14
N HIS A 254 -8.88 13.55 23.27
CA HIS A 254 -10.28 13.13 23.21
C HIS A 254 -10.53 11.97 24.18
N ALA A 255 -11.63 12.03 24.94
CA ALA A 255 -11.92 11.05 25.99
C ALA A 255 -12.27 9.65 25.45
N ASN A 256 -12.68 9.56 24.19
CA ASN A 256 -13.16 8.32 23.56
C ASN A 256 -12.64 8.19 22.12
N SER A 257 -11.33 8.22 21.97
CA SER A 257 -10.63 7.98 20.69
C SER A 257 -9.95 6.60 20.69
N LEU A 258 -9.94 5.95 19.52
CA LEU A 258 -9.25 4.69 19.29
C LEU A 258 -8.46 4.76 17.98
N PHE A 259 -7.19 4.39 18.04
CA PHE A 259 -6.36 4.13 16.87
C PHE A 259 -6.46 2.65 16.51
N ALA A 260 -7.11 2.32 15.40
CA ALA A 260 -7.15 0.99 14.83
C ALA A 260 -6.09 0.93 13.73
N VAL A 261 -5.09 0.07 13.90
CA VAL A 261 -3.96 -0.02 12.96
C VAL A 261 -3.66 -1.47 12.59
N ASP A 262 -3.17 -1.73 11.37
CA ASP A 262 -2.62 -3.04 11.04
C ASP A 262 -1.18 -3.20 11.57
N SER A 263 -0.65 -4.42 11.50
CA SER A 263 0.71 -4.72 11.97
C SER A 263 1.78 -3.86 11.29
N ALA A 264 1.59 -3.54 10.00
CA ALA A 264 2.52 -2.73 9.21
C ALA A 264 2.52 -1.26 9.66
N ALA A 265 1.34 -0.64 9.81
CA ALA A 265 1.21 0.72 10.33
C ALA A 265 1.60 0.84 11.82
N ALA A 266 1.72 -0.28 12.53
CA ALA A 266 2.19 -0.31 13.91
C ALA A 266 3.72 -0.52 14.05
N ALA A 267 4.44 -0.78 12.96
CA ALA A 267 5.84 -1.26 12.98
C ALA A 267 6.79 -0.33 13.76
N GLU A 268 6.54 0.99 13.72
CA GLU A 268 7.34 2.01 14.40
C GLU A 268 6.91 2.32 15.84
N LEU A 269 5.77 1.80 16.30
CA LEU A 269 5.35 1.96 17.70
C LEU A 269 6.37 1.33 18.63
N THR A 270 6.69 1.99 19.74
CA THR A 270 7.76 1.59 20.66
C THR A 270 7.55 0.17 21.21
N ALA A 271 6.30 -0.20 21.50
CA ALA A 271 5.95 -1.55 21.98
C ALA A 271 6.01 -2.64 20.89
N VAL A 272 6.21 -2.28 19.62
CA VAL A 272 6.34 -3.21 18.48
C VAL A 272 7.78 -3.24 17.96
N LYS A 273 8.39 -2.05 17.80
CA LYS A 273 9.76 -1.88 17.35
C LYS A 273 10.76 -2.37 18.38
N THR A 274 10.57 -1.98 19.64
CA THR A 274 11.47 -2.25 20.77
C THR A 274 10.70 -2.75 21.99
N PRO A 275 10.00 -3.90 21.90
CA PRO A 275 9.09 -4.37 22.95
C PRO A 275 9.81 -4.62 24.29
N TRP A 276 11.11 -4.90 24.28
CA TRP A 276 11.95 -5.08 25.47
C TRP A 276 12.14 -3.81 26.31
N ILE A 277 11.91 -2.62 25.74
CA ILE A 277 11.94 -1.35 26.49
C ILE A 277 10.67 -1.18 27.33
N VAL A 278 9.54 -1.68 26.85
CA VAL A 278 8.22 -1.47 27.48
C VAL A 278 7.97 -2.46 28.62
N GLY A 279 8.52 -3.67 28.55
CA GLY A 279 8.37 -4.66 29.61
C GLY A 279 9.00 -6.00 29.32
N ASN A 280 8.64 -7.01 30.12
CA ASN A 280 9.11 -8.38 29.95
C ASN A 280 8.49 -9.01 28.70
N ILE A 281 9.33 -9.68 27.90
CA ILE A 281 8.92 -10.35 26.68
C ILE A 281 9.39 -11.80 26.66
N GLU A 282 8.70 -12.62 25.88
CA GLU A 282 9.20 -13.94 25.50
C GLU A 282 10.18 -13.78 24.34
N TRP A 283 11.44 -14.15 24.56
CA TRP A 283 12.49 -14.03 23.56
C TRP A 283 12.41 -15.17 22.54
N THR A 284 12.02 -14.85 21.31
CA THR A 284 12.16 -15.72 20.13
C THR A 284 13.47 -15.44 19.40
N SER A 285 13.91 -16.35 18.52
CA SER A 285 15.10 -16.13 17.69
C SER A 285 14.98 -14.88 16.82
N GLN A 286 13.78 -14.59 16.32
CA GLN A 286 13.50 -13.39 15.52
C GLN A 286 13.61 -12.10 16.35
N LEU A 287 13.06 -12.09 17.58
CA LEU A 287 13.18 -10.94 18.48
C LEU A 287 14.63 -10.72 18.95
N GLU A 288 15.38 -11.80 19.17
CA GLU A 288 16.82 -11.72 19.44
C GLU A 288 17.58 -11.09 18.27
N LYS A 289 17.38 -11.59 17.04
CA LYS A 289 17.99 -11.03 15.83
C LYS A 289 17.64 -9.54 15.68
N LYS A 290 16.36 -9.18 15.82
CA LYS A 290 15.86 -7.80 15.79
C LYS A 290 16.55 -6.91 16.84
N ALA A 291 16.60 -7.36 18.09
CA ALA A 291 17.15 -6.59 19.20
C ALA A 291 18.65 -6.32 19.07
N VAL A 292 19.43 -7.32 18.65
CA VAL A 292 20.89 -7.20 18.54
C VAL A 292 21.28 -6.36 17.33
N ILE A 293 20.56 -6.49 16.21
CA ILE A 293 20.74 -5.63 15.03
C ILE A 293 20.36 -4.18 15.37
N TRP A 294 19.23 -3.97 16.05
CA TRP A 294 18.84 -2.65 16.54
C TRP A 294 19.92 -2.05 17.44
N LEU A 295 20.44 -2.82 18.42
CA LEU A 295 21.49 -2.36 19.32
C LEU A 295 22.75 -1.97 18.54
N SER A 296 23.17 -2.79 17.57
CA SER A 296 24.32 -2.53 16.69
C SER A 296 24.22 -1.17 15.99
N ASN A 297 23.04 -0.87 15.46
CA ASN A 297 22.76 0.42 14.82
C ASN A 297 22.75 1.58 15.82
N GLU A 298 22.12 1.39 16.98
CA GLU A 298 21.97 2.43 18.01
C GLU A 298 23.33 2.88 18.57
N VAL A 299 24.25 1.94 18.82
CA VAL A 299 25.58 2.26 19.36
C VAL A 299 26.65 2.45 18.27
N GLY A 300 26.31 2.22 17.00
CA GLY A 300 27.24 2.34 15.87
C GLY A 300 28.40 1.34 15.90
N LYS A 301 28.20 0.14 16.46
CA LYS A 301 29.22 -0.93 16.54
C LYS A 301 28.75 -2.15 15.74
N PRO A 302 29.62 -2.78 14.90
CA PRO A 302 29.34 -4.09 14.29
C PRO A 302 28.97 -5.16 15.33
N LEU A 303 28.21 -6.17 14.93
CA LEU A 303 27.63 -7.18 15.82
C LEU A 303 28.66 -7.83 16.75
N LEU A 304 29.79 -8.28 16.19
CA LEU A 304 30.84 -8.97 16.96
C LEU A 304 31.65 -8.03 17.88
N LYS A 305 31.49 -6.71 17.75
CA LYS A 305 32.11 -5.69 18.61
C LYS A 305 31.21 -5.20 19.74
N LEU A 306 29.97 -5.68 19.82
CA LEU A 306 29.07 -5.35 20.93
C LEU A 306 29.59 -5.93 22.25
N GLU A 307 29.49 -5.14 23.30
CA GLU A 307 29.99 -5.43 24.65
C GLU A 307 28.83 -5.53 25.64
N THR A 308 29.08 -6.09 26.83
CA THR A 308 28.05 -6.26 27.87
C THR A 308 27.38 -4.95 28.26
N ASP A 309 28.15 -3.86 28.37
CA ASP A 309 27.62 -2.56 28.74
C ASP A 309 26.64 -2.03 27.69
N ASP A 310 26.83 -2.32 26.40
CA ASP A 310 25.90 -1.90 25.35
C ASP A 310 24.51 -2.51 25.58
N PHE A 311 24.45 -3.80 25.94
CA PHE A 311 23.18 -4.48 26.23
C PHE A 311 22.54 -3.96 27.53
N LEU A 312 23.32 -3.70 28.57
CA LEU A 312 22.82 -3.24 29.87
C LEU A 312 22.22 -1.83 29.79
N HIS A 313 22.89 -0.89 29.11
CA HIS A 313 22.41 0.50 28.96
C HIS A 313 21.19 0.63 28.04
N ASN A 314 20.90 -0.40 27.23
CA ASN A 314 19.81 -0.39 26.25
C ASN A 314 18.70 -1.41 26.57
N HIS A 315 18.50 -1.72 27.86
CA HIS A 315 17.39 -2.56 28.35
C HIS A 315 17.39 -4.02 27.87
N LEU A 316 18.51 -4.56 27.39
CA LEU A 316 18.63 -5.94 26.88
C LEU A 316 19.18 -6.95 27.92
N HIS A 317 19.16 -6.59 29.21
CA HIS A 317 19.60 -7.45 30.32
C HIS A 317 18.88 -8.81 30.37
N GLN A 318 17.61 -8.89 29.96
CA GLN A 318 16.86 -10.16 29.90
C GLN A 318 17.48 -11.16 28.90
N LEU A 319 18.02 -10.65 27.79
CA LEU A 319 18.67 -11.47 26.78
C LEU A 319 19.97 -12.06 27.33
N ILE A 320 20.73 -11.27 28.10
CA ILE A 320 21.92 -11.74 28.82
C ILE A 320 21.53 -12.83 29.83
N HIS A 321 20.47 -12.64 30.62
CA HIS A 321 20.04 -13.66 31.58
C HIS A 321 19.62 -14.97 30.91
N LYS A 322 18.99 -14.90 29.73
CA LYS A 322 18.54 -16.10 28.99
C LYS A 322 19.71 -16.93 28.48
N TYR A 323 20.73 -16.29 27.91
CA TYR A 323 21.82 -17.00 27.22
C TYR A 323 23.14 -17.03 28.00
N GLY A 324 23.27 -16.29 29.09
CA GLY A 324 24.43 -16.25 29.98
C GLY A 324 25.65 -15.50 29.43
N SER A 325 25.80 -15.37 28.11
CA SER A 325 26.96 -14.71 27.49
C SER A 325 26.59 -13.85 26.28
N VAL A 326 27.00 -12.58 26.33
CA VAL A 326 26.89 -11.64 25.20
C VAL A 326 27.67 -12.13 23.98
N ALA A 327 28.80 -12.81 24.21
CA ALA A 327 29.59 -13.39 23.12
C ALA A 327 28.81 -14.45 22.33
N GLN A 328 28.00 -15.27 23.01
CA GLN A 328 27.17 -16.28 22.36
C GLN A 328 26.00 -15.64 21.58
N ILE A 329 25.36 -14.62 22.18
CA ILE A 329 24.25 -13.90 21.56
C ILE A 329 24.70 -13.24 20.24
N ARG A 330 25.77 -12.44 20.28
CA ARG A 330 26.26 -11.75 19.08
C ARG A 330 26.77 -12.71 18.00
N GLN A 331 27.40 -13.82 18.39
CA GLN A 331 27.89 -14.82 17.44
C GLN A 331 26.72 -15.50 16.73
N ARG A 332 25.66 -15.88 17.45
CA ARG A 332 24.48 -16.51 16.85
C ARG A 332 23.81 -15.60 15.83
N VAL A 333 23.61 -14.32 16.17
CA VAL A 333 22.98 -13.35 15.26
C VAL A 333 23.86 -13.10 14.03
N PHE A 334 25.17 -13.02 14.22
CA PHE A 334 26.13 -12.90 13.13
C PHE A 334 26.12 -14.11 12.20
N ASP A 335 26.20 -15.32 12.75
CA ASP A 335 26.19 -16.57 12.00
C ASP A 335 24.88 -16.73 11.21
N GLY A 336 23.73 -16.42 11.82
CA GLY A 336 22.44 -16.48 11.13
C GLY A 336 22.31 -15.50 9.96
N LEU A 337 22.90 -14.29 10.05
CA LEU A 337 22.95 -13.37 8.91
C LEU A 337 23.92 -13.85 7.83
N LEU A 338 25.05 -14.43 8.22
CA LEU A 338 26.05 -14.97 7.31
C LEU A 338 25.49 -16.17 6.52
N GLU A 339 24.76 -17.07 7.19
CA GLU A 339 24.08 -18.22 6.57
C GLU A 339 23.02 -17.80 5.56
N GLY A 340 22.36 -16.67 5.77
CA GLY A 340 21.37 -16.12 4.83
C GLY A 340 21.97 -15.60 3.52
N ILE A 341 23.29 -15.39 3.45
CA ILE A 341 23.94 -14.91 2.22
C ILE A 341 24.07 -16.07 1.22
N CYS A 342 23.38 -15.96 0.08
CA CYS A 342 23.25 -17.03 -0.90
C CYS A 342 23.63 -16.58 -2.31
N THR A 343 24.75 -17.09 -2.84
CA THR A 343 25.22 -16.80 -4.20
C THR A 343 24.54 -17.65 -5.27
N ARG A 344 23.88 -18.74 -4.88
CA ARG A 344 23.15 -19.67 -5.77
C ARG A 344 21.71 -19.85 -5.27
N PRO A 345 20.82 -18.86 -5.51
CA PRO A 345 19.49 -18.83 -4.92
C PRO A 345 18.61 -20.04 -5.28
N ALA A 346 18.89 -20.73 -6.39
CA ALA A 346 18.22 -21.97 -6.79
C ALA A 346 19.09 -23.24 -6.72
N GLY A 347 20.16 -23.20 -5.95
CA GLY A 347 21.07 -24.33 -5.77
C GLY A 347 21.99 -24.55 -6.98
N THR A 348 22.53 -25.75 -7.12
CA THR A 348 23.51 -26.06 -8.18
C THR A 348 22.91 -26.77 -9.39
N GLU A 349 21.76 -27.41 -9.21
CA GLU A 349 21.06 -28.13 -10.27
C GLU A 349 20.08 -27.21 -10.99
N PRO A 350 19.86 -27.38 -12.31
CA PRO A 350 18.85 -26.62 -13.03
C PRO A 350 17.47 -26.76 -12.38
N GLN A 351 16.81 -25.63 -12.15
CA GLN A 351 15.49 -25.55 -11.53
C GLN A 351 14.58 -24.70 -12.39
N ARG A 352 13.28 -25.02 -12.36
CA ARG A 352 12.21 -24.17 -12.89
C ARG A 352 11.80 -23.12 -11.86
N VAL A 353 11.83 -21.85 -12.23
CA VAL A 353 11.53 -20.72 -11.36
C VAL A 353 10.51 -19.81 -12.03
N ILE A 354 9.47 -19.39 -11.32
CA ILE A 354 8.54 -18.36 -11.79
C ILE A 354 8.72 -17.09 -10.97
N VAL A 355 8.86 -15.96 -11.64
CA VAL A 355 8.81 -14.62 -11.04
C VAL A 355 7.48 -13.98 -11.39
N PHE A 356 6.63 -13.75 -10.40
CA PHE A 356 5.35 -13.06 -10.56
C PHE A 356 5.56 -11.55 -10.45
N SER A 357 5.35 -10.83 -11.55
CA SER A 357 5.52 -9.39 -11.66
C SER A 357 4.13 -8.71 -11.68
N PRO A 358 3.70 -8.05 -10.60
CA PRO A 358 2.39 -7.39 -10.56
C PRO A 358 2.23 -6.37 -11.68
N HIS A 359 3.18 -5.44 -11.80
CA HIS A 359 3.33 -4.56 -12.96
C HIS A 359 4.46 -5.05 -13.87
N PRO A 360 4.45 -4.70 -15.17
CA PRO A 360 5.42 -5.20 -16.15
C PRO A 360 6.92 -4.91 -15.89
N ASP A 361 7.27 -4.05 -14.94
CA ASP A 361 8.63 -3.62 -14.60
C ASP A 361 9.08 -4.03 -13.17
N ASP A 362 8.17 -4.58 -12.37
CA ASP A 362 8.43 -4.92 -10.96
C ASP A 362 9.51 -6.01 -10.82
N ASP A 363 9.56 -6.98 -11.73
CA ASP A 363 10.55 -8.05 -11.82
C ASP A 363 11.98 -7.49 -11.89
N VAL A 364 12.27 -6.61 -12.85
CA VAL A 364 13.61 -6.07 -13.11
C VAL A 364 14.00 -4.99 -12.10
N ILE A 365 13.04 -4.20 -11.61
CA ILE A 365 13.29 -3.18 -10.59
C ILE A 365 13.59 -3.84 -9.24
N SER A 366 12.76 -4.80 -8.85
CA SER A 366 12.75 -5.35 -7.50
C SER A 366 13.72 -6.50 -7.30
N MET A 367 13.81 -7.43 -8.25
CA MET A 367 14.67 -8.59 -8.13
C MET A 367 15.49 -8.88 -9.39
N GLY A 368 15.69 -7.87 -10.24
CA GLY A 368 16.37 -8.04 -11.52
C GLY A 368 17.80 -8.58 -11.41
N GLY A 369 18.51 -8.31 -10.31
CA GLY A 369 19.86 -8.88 -10.10
C GLY A 369 19.82 -10.38 -9.85
N THR A 370 18.88 -10.83 -9.03
CA THR A 370 18.62 -12.25 -8.74
C THR A 370 18.04 -12.96 -9.95
N LEU A 371 17.16 -12.31 -10.70
CA LEU A 371 16.63 -12.80 -11.98
C LEU A 371 17.76 -13.08 -12.98
N ILE A 372 18.67 -12.12 -13.18
CA ILE A 372 19.86 -12.27 -14.02
C ILE A 372 20.74 -13.40 -13.49
N THR A 373 20.97 -13.44 -12.18
CA THR A 373 21.79 -14.48 -11.54
C THR A 373 21.22 -15.88 -11.77
N LEU A 374 19.89 -16.05 -11.68
CA LEU A 374 19.22 -17.31 -11.93
C LEU A 374 19.35 -17.74 -13.40
N ALA A 375 19.16 -16.81 -14.34
CA ALA A 375 19.31 -17.07 -15.76
C ALA A 375 20.76 -17.46 -16.12
N ASP A 376 21.76 -16.71 -15.62
CA ASP A 376 23.18 -16.97 -15.87
C ASP A 376 23.67 -18.29 -15.23
N GLN A 377 22.99 -18.76 -14.18
CA GLN A 377 23.24 -20.07 -13.55
C GLN A 377 22.59 -21.24 -14.28
N GLY A 378 21.85 -20.99 -15.38
CA GLY A 378 21.24 -22.03 -16.20
C GLY A 378 19.92 -22.58 -15.65
N HIS A 379 19.26 -21.86 -14.74
CA HIS A 379 17.91 -22.19 -14.32
C HIS A 379 16.89 -21.81 -15.41
N GLU A 380 15.79 -22.53 -15.45
CA GLU A 380 14.69 -22.30 -16.38
C GLU A 380 13.73 -21.26 -15.76
N VAL A 381 14.00 -19.99 -16.05
CA VAL A 381 13.30 -18.85 -15.45
C VAL A 381 12.13 -18.43 -16.33
N TYR A 382 10.97 -18.27 -15.70
CA TYR A 382 9.73 -17.76 -16.27
C TYR A 382 9.34 -16.45 -15.59
N ILE A 383 8.77 -15.52 -16.34
CA ILE A 383 8.23 -14.27 -15.79
C ILE A 383 6.75 -14.20 -16.11
N ALA A 384 5.94 -14.04 -15.07
CA ALA A 384 4.49 -13.94 -15.16
C ALA A 384 4.06 -12.49 -14.88
N TYR A 385 3.79 -11.75 -15.94
CA TYR A 385 3.26 -10.39 -15.87
C TYR A 385 1.76 -10.45 -15.57
N MET A 386 1.39 -10.03 -14.37
CA MET A 386 0.04 -10.25 -13.84
C MET A 386 -0.96 -9.20 -14.33
N THR A 387 -0.51 -7.98 -14.61
CA THR A 387 -1.35 -6.88 -15.12
C THR A 387 -0.73 -6.26 -16.37
N SER A 388 -1.57 -5.59 -17.17
CA SER A 388 -1.13 -4.94 -18.42
C SER A 388 -0.32 -3.66 -18.19
N GLY A 389 -0.46 -3.03 -17.01
CA GLY A 389 0.20 -1.75 -16.70
C GLY A 389 -0.23 -0.58 -17.58
N ASN A 390 -1.32 -0.72 -18.36
CA ASN A 390 -1.71 0.22 -19.39
C ASN A 390 -2.13 1.60 -18.87
N ILE A 391 -2.67 1.68 -17.65
CA ILE A 391 -3.05 2.95 -17.01
C ILE A 391 -1.86 3.84 -16.64
N ALA A 392 -0.64 3.27 -16.60
CA ALA A 392 0.57 3.97 -16.18
C ALA A 392 1.42 4.51 -17.36
N VAL A 393 0.87 4.52 -18.57
CA VAL A 393 1.54 5.07 -19.76
C VAL A 393 0.97 6.45 -20.06
N PHE A 394 1.83 7.45 -20.25
CA PHE A 394 1.39 8.80 -20.60
C PHE A 394 0.83 8.87 -22.02
N ASP A 395 -0.09 9.80 -22.23
CA ASP A 395 -0.70 10.01 -23.55
C ASP A 395 0.36 10.39 -24.61
N HIS A 396 1.39 11.15 -24.24
CA HIS A 396 2.47 11.52 -25.16
C HIS A 396 3.33 10.32 -25.60
N ASP A 397 3.52 9.31 -24.75
CA ASP A 397 4.19 8.07 -25.12
C ASP A 397 3.36 7.25 -26.12
N ALA A 398 2.05 7.18 -25.88
CA ALA A 398 1.13 6.53 -26.81
C ALA A 398 1.14 7.24 -28.18
N LEU A 399 1.09 8.57 -28.20
CA LEU A 399 1.18 9.37 -29.43
C LEU A 399 2.48 9.11 -30.20
N ARG A 400 3.62 9.04 -29.52
CA ARG A 400 4.93 8.72 -30.15
C ARG A 400 4.89 7.37 -30.88
N HIS A 401 4.27 6.35 -30.29
CA HIS A 401 4.14 5.03 -30.91
C HIS A 401 3.13 5.04 -32.07
N LEU A 402 2.03 5.78 -31.94
CA LEU A 402 1.07 5.96 -33.03
C LEU A 402 1.70 6.67 -34.24
N ASP A 403 2.52 7.69 -34.00
CA ASP A 403 3.29 8.37 -35.06
C ASP A 403 4.28 7.42 -35.73
N PHE A 404 4.96 6.56 -34.97
CA PHE A 404 5.85 5.55 -35.53
C PHE A 404 5.10 4.58 -36.46
N VAL A 405 3.94 4.07 -36.05
CA VAL A 405 3.12 3.18 -36.89
C VAL A 405 2.66 3.91 -38.15
N HIS A 406 2.24 5.17 -38.03
CA HIS A 406 1.87 6.01 -39.17
C HIS A 406 3.00 6.16 -40.19
N GLU A 407 4.21 6.51 -39.73
CA GLU A 407 5.38 6.65 -40.60
C GLU A 407 5.87 5.31 -41.16
N PHE A 408 5.74 4.21 -40.41
CA PHE A 408 6.01 2.86 -40.88
C PHE A 408 5.13 2.49 -42.09
N HIS A 409 3.82 2.74 -42.01
CA HIS A 409 2.90 2.51 -43.13
C HIS A 409 3.28 3.34 -44.37
N LYS A 410 3.67 4.60 -44.18
CA LYS A 410 4.15 5.46 -45.28
C LYS A 410 5.44 4.91 -45.92
N LEU A 411 6.39 4.46 -45.11
CA LEU A 411 7.68 3.95 -45.57
C LEU A 411 7.53 2.70 -46.45
N PHE A 412 6.63 1.78 -46.06
CA PHE A 412 6.42 0.52 -46.77
C PHE A 412 5.32 0.57 -47.83
N HIS A 413 4.73 1.74 -48.07
CA HIS A 413 3.58 1.91 -48.97
C HIS A 413 2.44 0.92 -48.68
N ALA A 414 2.24 0.61 -47.39
CA ALA A 414 1.19 -0.29 -46.95
C ALA A 414 -0.15 0.44 -47.03
N ASP A 415 -0.96 0.11 -48.02
CA ASP A 415 -2.29 0.67 -48.21
C ASP A 415 -3.27 0.07 -47.17
N ASP A 416 -3.23 0.61 -45.96
CA ASP A 416 -4.14 0.26 -44.88
C ASP A 416 -4.88 1.51 -44.38
N THR A 417 -5.78 2.00 -45.23
CA THR A 417 -6.66 3.14 -44.91
C THR A 417 -7.43 2.96 -43.62
N LYS A 418 -7.67 1.72 -43.18
CA LYS A 418 -8.40 1.43 -41.95
C LYS A 418 -7.53 1.72 -40.72
N VAL A 419 -6.30 1.20 -40.70
CA VAL A 419 -5.34 1.48 -39.61
C VAL A 419 -5.06 2.97 -39.49
N LEU A 420 -4.82 3.66 -40.61
CA LEU A 420 -4.58 5.11 -40.61
C LEU A 420 -5.79 5.89 -40.06
N SER A 421 -7.02 5.50 -40.40
CA SER A 421 -8.22 6.15 -39.86
C SER A 421 -8.38 5.95 -38.35
N HIS A 422 -8.02 4.77 -37.82
CA HIS A 422 -8.04 4.51 -36.38
C HIS A 422 -6.99 5.35 -35.65
N ILE A 423 -5.78 5.49 -36.22
CA ILE A 423 -4.71 6.32 -35.64
C ILE A 423 -5.18 7.78 -35.51
N GLU A 424 -5.78 8.35 -36.54
CA GLU A 424 -6.29 9.73 -36.48
C GLU A 424 -7.43 9.87 -35.45
N ALA A 425 -8.35 8.92 -35.38
CA ALA A 425 -9.42 8.92 -34.38
C ALA A 425 -8.87 8.88 -32.93
N LEU A 426 -7.82 8.09 -32.68
CA LEU A 426 -7.17 8.02 -31.37
C LEU A 426 -6.43 9.31 -31.01
N LYS A 427 -5.78 9.95 -31.98
CA LYS A 427 -5.15 11.26 -31.79
C LYS A 427 -6.17 12.34 -31.47
N GLU A 428 -7.29 12.36 -32.20
CA GLU A 428 -8.41 13.26 -31.92
C GLU A 428 -8.99 13.01 -30.52
N SER A 429 -9.16 11.74 -30.13
CA SER A 429 -9.65 11.38 -28.80
C SER A 429 -8.75 11.91 -27.69
N ILE A 430 -7.42 11.86 -27.83
CA ILE A 430 -6.49 12.45 -26.85
C ILE A 430 -6.60 13.98 -26.88
N ALA A 431 -6.69 14.60 -28.06
CA ALA A 431 -6.75 16.05 -28.18
C ALA A 431 -8.03 16.66 -27.57
N SER A 432 -9.15 15.91 -27.59
CA SER A 432 -10.42 16.33 -26.98
C SER A 432 -10.58 15.96 -25.50
N LYS A 433 -9.61 15.23 -24.94
CA LYS A 433 -9.65 14.70 -23.57
C LYS A 433 -9.38 15.81 -22.55
N ASN A 434 -10.17 15.89 -21.48
CA ASN A 434 -9.87 16.78 -20.36
C ASN A 434 -8.86 16.14 -19.40
N ALA A 435 -8.20 16.98 -18.62
CA ALA A 435 -7.35 16.56 -17.52
C ALA A 435 -8.10 15.63 -16.57
N GLY A 436 -7.59 14.40 -16.43
CA GLY A 436 -8.16 13.39 -15.54
C GLY A 436 -9.28 12.53 -16.13
N ASP A 437 -9.60 12.65 -17.42
CA ASP A 437 -10.56 11.74 -18.08
C ASP A 437 -9.97 10.32 -18.25
N LEU A 438 -10.86 9.32 -18.27
CA LEU A 438 -10.49 7.92 -18.54
C LEU A 438 -10.13 7.72 -20.02
N ASP A 439 -9.19 6.81 -20.28
CA ASP A 439 -8.88 6.36 -21.62
C ASP A 439 -9.95 5.40 -22.15
N ASN A 440 -10.21 5.47 -23.46
CA ASN A 440 -11.04 4.48 -24.15
C ASN A 440 -10.30 3.14 -24.27
N ALA A 441 -11.06 2.07 -24.56
CA ALA A 441 -10.52 0.70 -24.61
C ALA A 441 -9.41 0.50 -25.66
N GLU A 442 -9.47 1.20 -26.80
CA GLU A 442 -8.46 1.11 -27.85
C GLU A 442 -7.14 1.76 -27.41
N MET A 443 -7.22 2.92 -26.75
CA MET A 443 -6.06 3.61 -26.19
C MET A 443 -5.39 2.79 -25.08
N LEU A 444 -6.19 2.21 -24.17
CA LEU A 444 -5.69 1.28 -23.14
C LEU A 444 -5.04 0.04 -23.77
N GLY A 445 -5.53 -0.44 -24.90
CA GLY A 445 -4.91 -1.52 -25.68
C GLY A 445 -3.52 -1.15 -26.19
N ILE A 446 -3.36 0.05 -26.77
CA ILE A 446 -2.07 0.55 -27.26
C ILE A 446 -1.07 0.72 -26.11
N LYS A 447 -1.52 1.33 -25.00
CA LYS A 447 -0.68 1.50 -23.81
C LYS A 447 -0.25 0.15 -23.23
N GLY A 448 -1.12 -0.86 -23.25
CA GLY A 448 -0.78 -2.23 -22.88
C GLY A 448 0.27 -2.86 -23.80
N LEU A 449 0.18 -2.63 -25.12
CA LEU A 449 1.19 -3.10 -26.08
C LEU A 449 2.57 -2.48 -25.82
N ILE A 450 2.63 -1.18 -25.52
CA ILE A 450 3.88 -0.50 -25.15
C ILE A 450 4.52 -1.22 -23.97
N ARG A 451 3.78 -1.36 -22.85
CA ARG A 451 4.28 -2.02 -21.63
C ARG A 451 4.70 -3.46 -21.88
N LYS A 452 3.95 -4.21 -22.69
CA LYS A 452 4.30 -5.58 -23.10
C LYS A 452 5.64 -5.63 -23.83
N THR A 453 5.84 -4.79 -24.84
CA THR A 453 7.08 -4.78 -25.63
C THR A 453 8.29 -4.33 -24.81
N GLU A 454 8.10 -3.37 -23.91
CA GLU A 454 9.12 -2.95 -22.95
C GLU A 454 9.54 -4.08 -22.02
N ALA A 455 8.55 -4.79 -21.45
CA ALA A 455 8.79 -5.92 -20.56
C ALA A 455 9.50 -7.09 -21.27
N THR A 456 9.11 -7.40 -22.51
CA THR A 456 9.84 -8.39 -23.32
C THR A 456 11.29 -7.98 -23.52
N ALA A 457 11.57 -6.71 -23.85
CA ALA A 457 12.93 -6.24 -24.02
C ALA A 457 13.73 -6.23 -22.69
N GLY A 458 13.08 -5.88 -21.57
CA GLY A 458 13.67 -5.92 -20.23
C GLY A 458 14.04 -7.34 -19.80
N ALA A 459 13.15 -8.30 -20.00
CA ALA A 459 13.39 -9.71 -19.73
C ALA A 459 14.53 -10.29 -20.58
N GLN A 460 14.56 -9.98 -21.88
CA GLN A 460 15.67 -10.37 -22.76
C GLN A 460 17.01 -9.80 -22.29
N ALA A 461 17.04 -8.53 -21.88
CA ALA A 461 18.23 -7.92 -21.29
C ALA A 461 18.64 -8.63 -19.98
N ALA A 462 17.67 -9.09 -19.19
CA ALA A 462 17.91 -9.90 -17.99
C ALA A 462 18.33 -11.36 -18.29
N GLY A 463 18.24 -11.82 -19.54
CA GLY A 463 18.62 -13.17 -19.95
C GLY A 463 17.47 -14.17 -19.96
N VAL A 464 16.23 -13.72 -19.83
CA VAL A 464 15.04 -14.56 -19.93
C VAL A 464 14.50 -14.52 -21.36
N PRO A 465 14.32 -15.67 -22.02
CA PRO A 465 13.89 -15.70 -23.41
C PRO A 465 12.38 -15.46 -23.53
N GLU A 466 11.93 -15.02 -24.71
CA GLU A 466 10.54 -14.59 -24.94
C GLU A 466 9.53 -15.72 -24.73
N GLU A 467 9.90 -16.96 -25.08
CA GLU A 467 9.08 -18.16 -24.88
C GLU A 467 8.75 -18.46 -23.41
N HIS A 468 9.48 -17.88 -22.46
CA HIS A 468 9.26 -18.05 -21.02
C HIS A 468 8.47 -16.90 -20.39
N LEU A 469 8.05 -15.92 -21.19
CA LEU A 469 7.22 -14.81 -20.73
C LEU A 469 5.74 -15.22 -20.78
N ARG A 470 5.00 -14.87 -19.73
CA ARG A 470 3.56 -15.11 -19.62
C ARG A 470 2.88 -13.80 -19.26
N PHE A 471 2.02 -13.31 -20.14
CA PHE A 471 1.20 -12.12 -19.90
C PHE A 471 -0.18 -12.61 -19.50
N LEU A 472 -0.50 -12.54 -18.21
CA LEU A 472 -1.71 -13.14 -17.64
C LEU A 472 -2.92 -12.22 -17.77
N ASP A 473 -2.71 -10.90 -17.85
CA ASP A 473 -3.75 -9.87 -17.98
C ASP A 473 -4.96 -10.12 -17.06
N LEU A 474 -4.68 -10.27 -15.76
CA LEU A 474 -5.66 -10.74 -14.79
C LEU A 474 -6.95 -9.91 -14.81
N PRO A 475 -8.13 -10.55 -14.88
CA PRO A 475 -9.44 -9.89 -14.98
C PRO A 475 -9.70 -8.76 -13.98
N PHE A 476 -9.22 -8.86 -12.73
CA PHE A 476 -9.45 -7.83 -11.71
C PHE A 476 -8.93 -6.44 -12.09
N TYR A 477 -7.91 -6.38 -12.96
CA TYR A 477 -7.26 -5.15 -13.40
C TYR A 477 -7.95 -4.50 -14.62
N ASN A 478 -8.68 -5.29 -15.42
CA ASN A 478 -9.28 -4.87 -16.68
C ASN A 478 -10.73 -4.37 -16.51
N THR A 479 -10.99 -3.51 -15.52
CA THR A 479 -12.35 -3.05 -15.20
C THR A 479 -12.74 -1.73 -15.88
N GLY A 480 -11.78 -0.97 -16.43
CA GLY A 480 -12.03 0.37 -16.98
C GLY A 480 -12.45 1.41 -15.94
N GLN A 481 -12.38 1.07 -14.64
CA GLN A 481 -12.73 1.92 -13.51
C GLN A 481 -11.48 2.21 -12.67
N VAL A 482 -11.45 3.37 -11.99
CA VAL A 482 -10.35 3.72 -11.06
C VAL A 482 -10.27 2.73 -9.89
N SER A 483 -11.41 2.15 -9.47
CA SER A 483 -11.46 1.10 -8.45
C SER A 483 -11.36 -0.30 -9.08
N LYS A 484 -10.42 -1.09 -8.56
CA LYS A 484 -10.19 -2.49 -8.97
C LYS A 484 -11.18 -3.40 -8.26
N LYS A 485 -11.72 -4.40 -8.98
CA LYS A 485 -12.53 -5.45 -8.36
C LYS A 485 -11.67 -6.29 -7.40
N PRO A 486 -12.26 -6.91 -6.37
CA PRO A 486 -11.60 -7.97 -5.62
C PRO A 486 -11.16 -9.11 -6.56
N ILE A 487 -10.15 -9.88 -6.14
CA ILE A 487 -9.73 -11.08 -6.87
C ILE A 487 -10.91 -12.05 -7.02
N GLY A 488 -11.12 -12.57 -8.24
CA GLY A 488 -12.15 -13.55 -8.56
C GLY A 488 -11.58 -14.97 -8.73
N GLU A 489 -12.49 -15.95 -8.88
CA GLU A 489 -12.11 -17.35 -9.15
C GLU A 489 -11.36 -17.49 -10.49
N ASP A 490 -11.71 -16.67 -11.49
CA ASP A 490 -11.05 -16.65 -12.80
C ASP A 490 -9.57 -16.23 -12.70
N ASP A 491 -9.27 -15.20 -11.88
CA ASP A 491 -7.88 -14.76 -11.66
C ASP A 491 -7.05 -15.88 -11.02
N ILE A 492 -7.62 -16.58 -10.04
CA ILE A 492 -6.97 -17.71 -9.34
C ILE A 492 -6.74 -18.87 -10.32
N ALA A 493 -7.71 -19.17 -11.18
CA ALA A 493 -7.61 -20.24 -12.17
C ALA A 493 -6.46 -19.99 -13.16
N ILE A 494 -6.31 -18.77 -13.67
CA ILE A 494 -5.23 -18.39 -14.59
C ILE A 494 -3.85 -18.64 -13.96
N VAL A 495 -3.66 -18.22 -12.69
CA VAL A 495 -2.40 -18.43 -11.99
C VAL A 495 -2.16 -19.91 -11.69
N ALA A 496 -3.20 -20.64 -11.30
CA ALA A 496 -3.11 -22.08 -11.03
C ALA A 496 -2.73 -22.87 -12.30
N ASP A 497 -3.28 -22.51 -13.46
CA ASP A 497 -2.96 -23.14 -14.74
C ASP A 497 -1.49 -22.93 -15.13
N LEU A 498 -0.95 -21.73 -14.89
CA LEU A 498 0.48 -21.48 -15.08
C LEU A 498 1.35 -22.36 -14.15
N LEU A 499 0.96 -22.48 -12.87
CA LEU A 499 1.68 -23.34 -11.92
C LEU A 499 1.65 -24.81 -12.36
N ARG A 500 0.54 -25.28 -12.95
CA ARG A 500 0.42 -26.63 -13.53
C ARG A 500 1.27 -26.83 -14.76
N GLU A 501 1.32 -25.83 -15.65
CA GLU A 501 2.12 -25.85 -16.88
C GLU A 501 3.61 -25.97 -16.54
N VAL A 502 4.11 -25.08 -15.68
CA VAL A 502 5.55 -24.96 -15.41
C VAL A 502 6.02 -25.95 -14.33
N ARG A 503 5.16 -26.34 -13.38
CA ARG A 503 5.53 -27.14 -12.19
C ARG A 503 6.83 -26.62 -11.53
N PRO A 504 6.83 -25.36 -11.05
CA PRO A 504 8.04 -24.70 -10.58
C PRO A 504 8.60 -25.34 -9.30
N HIS A 505 9.91 -25.22 -9.11
CA HIS A 505 10.57 -25.56 -7.84
C HIS A 505 10.58 -24.36 -6.90
N GLN A 506 10.68 -23.14 -7.45
CA GLN A 506 10.60 -21.90 -6.68
C GLN A 506 9.69 -20.90 -7.38
N ILE A 507 9.02 -20.09 -6.57
CA ILE A 507 8.27 -18.92 -7.02
C ILE A 507 8.73 -17.68 -6.25
N TYR A 508 8.71 -16.54 -6.93
CA TYR A 508 8.98 -15.23 -6.35
C TYR A 508 7.77 -14.33 -6.55
N VAL A 509 7.33 -13.68 -5.48
CA VAL A 509 6.12 -12.83 -5.47
C VAL A 509 6.43 -11.51 -4.78
N ALA A 510 5.88 -10.42 -5.30
CA ALA A 510 5.95 -9.12 -4.63
C ALA A 510 5.15 -9.15 -3.32
N GLY A 511 5.85 -9.10 -2.18
CA GLY A 511 5.28 -9.04 -0.83
C GLY A 511 5.15 -7.62 -0.28
N ASP A 512 5.16 -6.60 -1.14
CA ASP A 512 4.98 -5.19 -0.73
C ASP A 512 3.48 -4.90 -0.54
N LEU A 513 3.01 -5.04 0.69
CA LEU A 513 1.61 -4.79 1.06
C LEU A 513 1.25 -3.30 1.13
N SER A 514 2.23 -2.41 0.96
CA SER A 514 2.07 -0.95 1.03
C SER A 514 2.04 -0.29 -0.35
N ASP A 515 2.07 -1.07 -1.45
CA ASP A 515 1.91 -0.54 -2.81
C ASP A 515 0.77 0.49 -2.85
N PRO A 516 1.04 1.76 -3.23
CA PRO A 516 0.04 2.82 -3.26
C PRO A 516 -1.17 2.49 -4.15
N HIS A 517 -1.02 1.55 -5.08
CA HIS A 517 -2.08 1.12 -6.01
C HIS A 517 -2.86 -0.11 -5.54
N GLY A 518 -2.42 -0.76 -4.46
CA GLY A 518 -2.98 -2.01 -3.95
C GLY A 518 -2.84 -3.21 -4.89
N THR A 519 -2.16 -3.08 -6.04
CA THR A 519 -2.04 -4.17 -7.03
C THR A 519 -1.22 -5.32 -6.46
N HIS A 520 -0.09 -5.00 -5.81
CA HIS A 520 0.83 -6.01 -5.27
C HIS A 520 0.12 -6.97 -4.31
N ARG A 521 -0.70 -6.43 -3.40
CA ARG A 521 -1.50 -7.23 -2.45
C ARG A 521 -2.48 -8.16 -3.16
N VAL A 522 -3.26 -7.62 -4.11
CA VAL A 522 -4.26 -8.42 -4.84
C VAL A 522 -3.59 -9.52 -5.66
N CYS A 523 -2.46 -9.21 -6.31
CA CYS A 523 -1.64 -10.18 -7.02
C CYS A 523 -1.07 -11.27 -6.08
N ALA A 524 -0.55 -10.89 -4.90
CA ALA A 524 -0.03 -11.85 -3.93
C ALA A 524 -1.14 -12.79 -3.42
N GLU A 525 -2.33 -12.26 -3.14
CA GLU A 525 -3.52 -13.05 -2.78
C GLU A 525 -3.90 -14.05 -3.89
N ALA A 526 -3.83 -13.63 -5.16
CA ALA A 526 -4.04 -14.51 -6.31
C ALA A 526 -3.09 -15.71 -6.31
N VAL A 527 -1.78 -15.45 -6.11
CA VAL A 527 -0.75 -16.48 -6.12
C VAL A 527 -0.89 -17.42 -4.93
N ILE A 528 -1.15 -16.90 -3.74
CA ILE A 528 -1.35 -17.73 -2.52
C ILE A 528 -2.52 -18.67 -2.72
N ASN A 529 -3.68 -18.15 -3.15
CA ASN A 529 -4.87 -18.95 -3.39
C ASN A 529 -4.62 -20.00 -4.49
N ALA A 530 -3.91 -19.65 -5.56
CA ALA A 530 -3.56 -20.57 -6.63
C ALA A 530 -2.61 -21.68 -6.16
N VAL A 531 -1.61 -21.36 -5.33
CA VAL A 531 -0.72 -22.35 -4.71
C VAL A 531 -1.50 -23.33 -3.84
N ASP A 532 -2.46 -22.84 -3.05
CA ASP A 532 -3.31 -23.70 -2.23
C ASP A 532 -4.19 -24.65 -3.06
N VAL A 533 -4.66 -24.20 -4.23
CA VAL A 533 -5.41 -25.05 -5.19
C VAL A 533 -4.51 -26.17 -5.73
N VAL A 534 -3.33 -25.85 -6.26
CA VAL A 534 -2.44 -26.83 -6.91
C VAL A 534 -1.65 -27.70 -5.93
N LYS A 535 -1.67 -27.37 -4.64
CA LYS A 535 -1.04 -28.16 -3.57
C LYS A 535 -1.56 -29.61 -3.54
N SER A 536 -2.84 -29.80 -3.84
CA SER A 536 -3.46 -31.14 -3.95
C SER A 536 -2.92 -31.96 -5.13
N GLU A 537 -2.26 -31.32 -6.09
CA GLU A 537 -1.67 -31.91 -7.30
C GLU A 537 -0.14 -32.12 -7.15
N GLU A 538 0.36 -32.09 -5.91
CA GLU A 538 1.78 -32.22 -5.54
C GLU A 538 2.68 -31.13 -6.15
N ILE A 539 2.13 -29.93 -6.37
CA ILE A 539 2.88 -28.74 -6.80
C ILE A 539 3.10 -27.86 -5.57
N THR A 540 4.29 -27.94 -4.97
CA THR A 540 4.66 -27.21 -3.75
C THR A 540 6.00 -26.50 -3.92
N PRO A 541 6.06 -25.39 -4.69
CA PRO A 541 7.31 -24.64 -4.85
C PRO A 541 7.74 -23.99 -3.53
N GLU A 542 9.04 -23.73 -3.39
CA GLU A 542 9.51 -22.76 -2.41
C GLU A 542 8.96 -21.38 -2.75
N PHE A 543 8.34 -20.72 -1.77
CA PHE A 543 7.71 -19.42 -1.96
C PHE A 543 8.60 -18.34 -1.33
N TRP A 544 9.19 -17.50 -2.18
CA TRP A 544 10.00 -16.36 -1.79
C TRP A 544 9.28 -15.04 -2.08
N MET A 545 9.41 -14.09 -1.16
CA MET A 545 8.84 -12.75 -1.29
C MET A 545 9.94 -11.72 -1.49
N TYR A 546 9.72 -10.79 -2.42
CA TYR A 546 10.54 -9.60 -2.63
C TYR A 546 9.72 -8.34 -2.38
N ARG A 547 10.38 -7.22 -2.06
CA ARG A 547 9.71 -5.90 -1.94
C ARG A 547 9.86 -5.09 -3.22
N GLY A 548 8.88 -4.22 -3.50
CA GLY A 548 8.87 -3.30 -4.63
C GLY A 548 9.92 -2.19 -4.53
N ALA A 549 9.83 -1.21 -5.43
CA ALA A 549 10.75 -0.06 -5.46
C ALA A 549 10.66 0.87 -4.24
N TRP A 550 9.60 0.73 -3.43
CA TRP A 550 9.25 1.67 -2.37
C TRP A 550 9.69 1.22 -0.98
N GLU A 551 10.00 -0.06 -0.80
CA GLU A 551 10.27 -0.65 0.51
C GLU A 551 11.49 -1.60 0.48
N GLU A 552 12.13 -1.75 1.64
CA GLU A 552 13.24 -2.68 1.91
C GLU A 552 12.87 -3.57 3.10
N TYR A 553 13.31 -4.83 3.08
CA TYR A 553 13.24 -5.64 4.29
C TYR A 553 14.28 -5.16 5.29
N GLU A 554 13.88 -5.09 6.56
CA GLU A 554 14.84 -4.86 7.63
C GLU A 554 15.76 -6.08 7.77
N PRO A 555 17.06 -5.92 8.12
CA PRO A 555 18.02 -7.04 8.13
C PRO A 555 17.61 -8.23 9.00
N HIS A 556 16.78 -8.01 10.02
CA HIS A 556 16.27 -9.09 10.85
C HIS A 556 15.23 -9.97 10.13
N GLU A 557 14.49 -9.41 9.18
CA GLU A 557 13.46 -10.11 8.39
C GLU A 557 14.03 -10.87 7.18
N ILE A 558 15.23 -10.51 6.74
CA ILE A 558 15.89 -11.12 5.58
C ILE A 558 16.29 -12.56 5.92
N GLU A 559 15.81 -13.50 5.11
CA GLU A 559 16.14 -14.92 5.20
C GLU A 559 17.05 -15.36 4.06
N ARG A 560 17.01 -14.66 2.91
CA ARG A 560 17.95 -14.87 1.79
C ARG A 560 18.45 -13.51 1.28
N ALA A 561 19.77 -13.34 1.27
CA ALA A 561 20.47 -12.18 0.76
C ALA A 561 21.33 -12.60 -0.43
N VAL A 562 20.97 -12.17 -1.64
CA VAL A 562 21.69 -12.51 -2.87
C VAL A 562 22.67 -11.40 -3.20
N PRO A 563 23.99 -11.63 -3.08
CA PRO A 563 24.99 -10.62 -3.42
C PRO A 563 25.10 -10.48 -4.94
N LEU A 564 25.22 -9.24 -5.42
CA LEU A 564 25.31 -8.90 -6.83
C LEU A 564 26.70 -8.34 -7.15
N SER A 565 27.24 -8.73 -8.30
CA SER A 565 28.48 -8.14 -8.84
C SER A 565 28.19 -6.79 -9.54
N PRO A 566 29.22 -5.95 -9.76
CA PRO A 566 29.06 -4.73 -10.55
C PRO A 566 28.45 -4.98 -11.93
N GLU A 567 28.84 -6.06 -12.61
CA GLU A 567 28.34 -6.43 -13.94
C GLU A 567 26.84 -6.78 -13.91
N VAL A 568 26.39 -7.53 -12.89
CA VAL A 568 24.97 -7.86 -12.71
C VAL A 568 24.15 -6.60 -12.44
N VAL A 569 24.65 -5.68 -11.60
CA VAL A 569 23.96 -4.40 -11.33
C VAL A 569 23.88 -3.53 -12.59
N LEU A 570 24.94 -3.50 -13.40
CA LEU A 570 24.93 -2.78 -14.68
C LEU A 570 23.88 -3.36 -15.65
N ARG A 571 23.83 -4.68 -15.80
CA ARG A 571 22.85 -5.36 -16.66
C ARG A 571 21.42 -5.21 -16.13
N LYS A 572 21.23 -5.24 -14.81
CA LYS A 572 19.94 -4.90 -14.16
C LYS A 572 19.49 -3.49 -14.57
N ARG A 573 20.37 -2.50 -14.51
CA ARG A 573 20.08 -1.13 -14.93
C ARG A 573 19.71 -1.05 -16.43
N GLU A 574 20.41 -1.79 -17.28
CA GLU A 574 20.08 -1.86 -18.71
C GLU A 574 18.70 -2.48 -18.97
N ALA A 575 18.31 -3.50 -18.20
CA ALA A 575 16.97 -4.09 -18.24
C ALA A 575 15.89 -3.08 -17.80
N ILE A 576 16.12 -2.35 -16.71
CA ILE A 576 15.21 -1.28 -16.25
C ILE A 576 15.05 -0.20 -17.34
N PHE A 577 16.14 0.16 -18.04
CA PHE A 577 16.08 1.16 -19.12
C PHE A 577 15.26 0.74 -20.33
N LYS A 578 14.85 -0.53 -20.46
CA LYS A 578 13.93 -0.98 -21.52
C LYS A 578 12.49 -0.56 -21.28
N HIS A 579 12.14 -0.15 -20.06
CA HIS A 579 10.84 0.39 -19.71
C HIS A 579 10.81 1.92 -19.91
N GLU A 580 10.92 2.35 -21.17
CA GLU A 580 11.03 3.78 -21.53
C GLU A 580 9.88 4.62 -21.00
N SER A 581 8.64 4.13 -21.12
CA SER A 581 7.42 4.81 -20.64
C SER A 581 7.40 5.04 -19.12
N GLN A 582 8.28 4.39 -18.37
CA GLN A 582 8.39 4.51 -16.91
C GLN A 582 9.68 5.20 -16.45
N LYS A 583 10.55 5.62 -17.38
CA LYS A 583 11.93 5.99 -17.06
C LYS A 583 12.08 7.38 -16.42
N ASP A 584 11.40 8.38 -16.96
CA ASP A 584 11.67 9.79 -16.65
C ASP A 584 10.98 10.22 -15.34
N SER A 585 9.65 10.19 -15.34
CA SER A 585 8.84 10.39 -14.14
C SER A 585 7.80 9.29 -14.12
N ALA A 586 7.72 8.56 -13.01
CA ALA A 586 6.63 7.62 -12.80
C ALA A 586 5.31 8.34 -13.07
N PHE A 587 4.39 7.70 -13.81
CA PHE A 587 3.02 8.22 -13.94
C PHE A 587 2.38 8.46 -12.56
N TYR A 588 2.80 7.64 -11.60
CA TYR A 588 2.47 7.78 -10.18
C TYR A 588 3.74 7.89 -9.34
N PRO A 589 4.29 9.11 -9.15
CA PRO A 589 5.44 9.30 -8.29
C PRO A 589 4.99 9.16 -6.84
N GLY A 590 5.47 8.13 -6.14
CA GLY A 590 5.45 8.11 -4.67
C GLY A 590 6.30 9.25 -4.09
N SER A 591 6.56 9.22 -2.79
CA SER A 591 7.20 10.34 -2.07
C SER A 591 8.65 10.65 -2.47
N ASP A 592 9.28 9.80 -3.29
CA ASP A 592 10.68 9.91 -3.70
C ASP A 592 10.79 10.42 -5.14
N LYS A 593 11.46 11.56 -5.31
CA LYS A 593 11.65 12.25 -6.60
C LYS A 593 12.74 11.63 -7.48
N ARG A 594 13.51 10.67 -6.98
CA ARG A 594 14.54 9.99 -7.76
C ARG A 594 13.91 9.17 -8.88
N GLU A 595 14.60 9.03 -10.01
CA GLU A 595 14.23 8.10 -11.08
C GLU A 595 14.22 6.65 -10.56
N PHE A 596 13.37 5.79 -11.11
CA PHE A 596 13.17 4.41 -10.59
C PHE A 596 14.47 3.59 -10.56
N TRP A 597 15.31 3.72 -11.58
CA TRP A 597 16.56 2.97 -11.64
C TRP A 597 17.56 3.42 -10.56
N VAL A 598 17.59 4.72 -10.22
CA VAL A 598 18.42 5.26 -9.12
C VAL A 598 17.95 4.65 -7.80
N ARG A 599 16.64 4.60 -7.58
CA ARG A 599 16.05 3.96 -6.39
C ARG A 599 16.41 2.48 -6.33
N ALA A 600 16.21 1.75 -7.41
CA ALA A 600 16.50 0.32 -7.48
C ALA A 600 17.97 0.00 -7.16
N GLU A 601 18.90 0.85 -7.63
CA GLU A 601 20.34 0.71 -7.39
C GLU A 601 20.75 1.14 -5.97
N ASP A 602 20.25 2.29 -5.49
CA ASP A 602 20.53 2.77 -4.13
C ASP A 602 20.01 1.79 -3.08
N ARG A 603 18.85 1.17 -3.32
CA ARG A 603 18.24 0.18 -2.43
C ARG A 603 19.14 -1.04 -2.22
N THR A 604 19.58 -1.67 -3.30
CA THR A 604 20.42 -2.87 -3.21
C THR A 604 21.81 -2.55 -2.66
N ARG A 605 22.34 -1.34 -2.94
CA ARG A 605 23.56 -0.84 -2.31
C ARG A 605 23.38 -0.53 -0.82
N ASN A 606 22.23 0.00 -0.42
CA ASN A 606 21.92 0.31 0.97
C ASN A 606 21.85 -0.96 1.81
N THR A 607 21.18 -2.01 1.32
CA THR A 607 21.18 -3.33 1.97
C THR A 607 22.62 -3.87 2.15
N ALA A 608 23.46 -3.79 1.10
CA ALA A 608 24.86 -4.21 1.19
C ALA A 608 25.68 -3.39 2.21
N LYS A 609 25.45 -2.07 2.25
CA LYS A 609 26.07 -1.16 3.23
C LYS A 609 25.67 -1.51 4.66
N ILE A 610 24.39 -1.79 4.90
CA ILE A 610 23.90 -2.20 6.22
C ILE A 610 24.56 -3.51 6.64
N TYR A 611 24.65 -4.50 5.74
CA TYR A 611 25.34 -5.77 6.03
C TYR A 611 26.81 -5.55 6.40
N ASN A 612 27.53 -4.69 5.66
CA ASN A 612 28.90 -4.33 5.98
C ASN A 612 29.02 -3.63 7.35
N GLN A 613 28.11 -2.70 7.68
CA GLN A 613 28.07 -2.02 8.99
C GLN A 613 27.84 -3.00 10.16
N LEU A 614 27.05 -4.06 9.93
CA LEU A 614 26.85 -5.15 10.90
C LEU A 614 28.10 -6.04 11.06
N GLY A 615 29.10 -5.90 10.19
CA GLY A 615 30.38 -6.61 10.23
C GLY A 615 30.47 -7.82 9.29
N LEU A 616 29.51 -8.00 8.38
CA LEU A 616 29.50 -9.06 7.37
C LEU A 616 30.44 -8.70 6.19
N PRO A 617 30.77 -9.67 5.31
CA PRO A 617 31.59 -9.38 4.14
C PRO A 617 31.03 -8.23 3.29
N GLU A 618 31.93 -7.46 2.69
CA GLU A 618 31.56 -6.34 1.84
C GLU A 618 31.13 -6.84 0.44
N TYR A 619 29.94 -6.43 0.02
CA TYR A 619 29.39 -6.72 -1.31
C TYR A 619 29.05 -5.42 -2.03
N PHE A 620 29.06 -5.45 -3.36
CA PHE A 620 28.72 -4.28 -4.17
C PHE A 620 27.24 -3.89 -4.03
N ALA A 621 26.36 -4.88 -4.06
CA ALA A 621 24.93 -4.73 -3.81
C ALA A 621 24.34 -6.06 -3.32
N ILE A 622 23.19 -6.02 -2.65
CA ILE A 622 22.46 -7.19 -2.16
C ILE A 622 20.97 -7.03 -2.50
N GLU A 623 20.34 -8.10 -2.99
CA GLU A 623 18.88 -8.23 -3.03
C GLU A 623 18.40 -9.14 -1.91
N ALA A 624 17.30 -8.75 -1.26
CA ALA A 624 16.81 -9.36 -0.04
C ALA A 624 15.46 -10.04 -0.27
N PHE A 625 15.30 -11.23 0.32
CA PHE A 625 14.09 -12.03 0.22
C PHE A 625 13.70 -12.60 1.59
N LYS A 626 12.40 -12.80 1.76
CA LYS A 626 11.77 -13.44 2.91
C LYS A 626 10.98 -14.66 2.43
N GLN A 627 11.06 -15.78 3.11
CA GLN A 627 10.25 -16.95 2.75
C GLN A 627 8.81 -16.75 3.27
N TYR A 628 7.83 -17.17 2.48
CA TYR A 628 6.44 -17.15 2.90
C TYR A 628 6.13 -18.35 3.80
N HIS A 629 5.70 -18.08 5.04
CA HIS A 629 5.37 -19.09 6.06
C HIS A 629 3.87 -19.14 6.40
N GLY A 630 3.00 -18.65 5.51
CA GLY A 630 1.54 -18.66 5.69
C GLY A 630 0.94 -17.32 6.13
N GLU A 631 1.75 -16.27 6.26
CA GLU A 631 1.32 -14.90 6.57
C GLU A 631 2.06 -13.93 5.64
N LEU A 632 1.31 -12.99 5.04
CA LEU A 632 1.83 -11.92 4.17
C LEU A 632 2.48 -10.80 4.97
#